data_AF-A0A163EK76-F1
#
_entry.id   AF-A0A163EK76-F1
#
_cell.length_a   1.000
_cell.length_b   1.000
_cell.length_c   1.000
_cell.angle_alpha   90.00
_cell.angle_beta   90.00
_cell.angle_gamma   90.00
#
_symmetry.space_group_name_H-M   'P 1'
#
loop_
_entity.id
_entity.type
_entity.pdbx_description
1 polymer ?
#
loop_
_entity_poly.entity_id
_entity_poly.type
_entity_poly.pdbx_seq_one_letter_code
_entity_poly.pdbx_strand_id
1 'polypeptide(L)'
;MLSFDMADIDCEDLAVWRGPFSWDGLLLRLHIRTVIQDYDAEDPRTWPLIKDVVQTEVNYDYRQTKHAPRFLAYEQSLMENLVTHRPLVNKVSCRPNLASHQIKAMFADYPFNFDRYGEIRKYLHLPAGELEEWMKLMRGTIPDSRYLPDISPQATQAPKNADGMQKERSVPSDTAFKHTTETSLDRKASASAMAQTEFKVVQHQPEGAIETAMDTLMTAHTRSLHSATQRTRALQLLVNDHYQEAEGRAQVAEAKIQILGEQLERQRKELEAAKRETVETNEKIIWVWNIVQRLDDGSASEKKSIKVEE
;
A
#
# COMPACT_ATOMS: atom_id res chain seq x y z
N MET A 1 32.56 -12.23 0.89
CA MET A 1 31.93 -10.99 0.39
C MET A 1 31.43 -11.29 -1.01
N LEU A 2 30.12 -11.49 -1.16
CA LEU A 2 29.51 -11.59 -2.48
C LEU A 2 29.41 -10.16 -3.02
N SER A 3 30.28 -9.81 -3.97
CA SER A 3 30.14 -8.61 -4.78
C SER A 3 28.91 -8.82 -5.65
N PHE A 4 27.75 -8.37 -5.20
CA PHE A 4 26.61 -8.22 -6.09
C PHE A 4 27.01 -7.16 -7.11
N ASP A 5 27.11 -7.52 -8.39
CA ASP A 5 27.18 -6.54 -9.45
C ASP A 5 25.97 -5.62 -9.31
N MET A 6 26.21 -4.38 -8.87
CA MET A 6 25.22 -3.35 -8.83
C MET A 6 25.27 -2.66 -10.20
N ALA A 7 24.52 -3.21 -11.14
CA ALA A 7 24.21 -2.52 -12.38
C ALA A 7 23.18 -1.41 -12.12
N ASP A 8 23.23 -0.37 -12.95
CA ASP A 8 22.16 0.63 -13.02
C ASP A 8 20.85 -0.06 -13.40
N ILE A 9 19.74 0.40 -12.82
CA ILE A 9 18.41 -0.12 -13.15
C ILE A 9 17.71 0.90 -14.02
N ASP A 10 17.51 0.56 -15.28
CA ASP A 10 16.67 1.33 -16.19
C ASP A 10 15.20 0.90 -16.05
N CYS A 11 14.28 1.86 -16.08
CA CYS A 11 12.86 1.55 -15.95
C CYS A 11 12.28 0.72 -17.10
N GLU A 12 12.98 0.69 -18.26
CA GLU A 12 12.58 -0.11 -19.41
C GLU A 12 12.70 -1.61 -19.12
N ASP A 13 13.54 -1.98 -18.15
CA ASP A 13 13.74 -3.36 -17.71
C ASP A 13 12.70 -3.79 -16.66
N LEU A 14 11.92 -2.86 -16.10
CA LEU A 14 10.92 -3.16 -15.08
C LEU A 14 9.64 -3.73 -15.69
N ALA A 15 9.09 -4.76 -15.04
CA ALA A 15 7.81 -5.33 -15.43
C ALA A 15 6.68 -4.30 -15.28
N VAL A 16 5.87 -4.11 -16.32
CA VAL A 16 4.73 -3.17 -16.27
C VAL A 16 3.55 -3.81 -15.55
N TRP A 17 3.02 -3.14 -14.52
CA TRP A 17 1.78 -3.57 -13.86
C TRP A 17 0.56 -3.32 -14.74
N ARG A 18 -0.21 -4.37 -15.03
CA ARG A 18 -1.46 -4.30 -15.82
C ARG A 18 -2.71 -4.72 -15.03
N GLY A 19 -2.56 -4.98 -13.74
CA GLY A 19 -3.67 -5.41 -12.88
C GLY A 19 -4.48 -4.22 -12.31
N PRO A 20 -5.49 -4.52 -11.48
CA PRO A 20 -6.25 -3.49 -10.78
C PRO A 20 -5.34 -2.61 -9.92
N PHE A 21 -5.55 -1.30 -9.97
CA PHE A 21 -4.83 -0.34 -9.12
C PHE A 21 -5.63 -0.03 -7.86
N SER A 22 -4.95 0.03 -6.71
CA SER A 22 -5.53 0.46 -5.44
C SER A 22 -4.64 1.51 -4.79
N TRP A 23 -5.28 2.57 -4.27
CA TRP A 23 -4.59 3.58 -3.46
C TRP A 23 -4.25 3.10 -2.05
N ASP A 24 -4.77 1.94 -1.64
CA ASP A 24 -4.27 1.22 -0.47
C ASP A 24 -3.02 0.44 -0.86
N GLY A 25 -1.85 0.93 -0.44
CA GLY A 25 -0.58 0.32 -0.80
C GLY A 25 -0.37 -1.09 -0.26
N LEU A 26 -1.02 -1.47 0.84
CA LEU A 26 -0.94 -2.84 1.34
C LEU A 26 -1.73 -3.78 0.42
N LEU A 27 -2.95 -3.39 0.06
CA LEU A 27 -3.79 -4.17 -0.85
C LEU A 27 -3.17 -4.28 -2.25
N LEU A 28 -2.64 -3.17 -2.78
CA LEU A 28 -1.99 -3.16 -4.09
C LEU A 28 -0.77 -4.10 -4.12
N ARG A 29 0.11 -4.03 -3.11
CA ARG A 29 1.27 -4.93 -3.03
C ARG A 29 0.87 -6.39 -2.85
N LEU A 30 -0.21 -6.66 -2.10
CA LEU A 30 -0.74 -8.02 -1.98
C LEU A 30 -1.18 -8.56 -3.35
N HIS A 31 -1.93 -7.76 -4.13
CA HIS A 31 -2.31 -8.14 -5.49
C HIS A 31 -1.10 -8.32 -6.41
N ILE A 32 -0.12 -7.41 -6.36
CA ILE A 32 1.11 -7.53 -7.15
C ILE A 32 1.81 -8.84 -6.83
N ARG A 33 1.98 -9.18 -5.55
CA ARG A 33 2.65 -10.43 -5.13
C ARG A 33 1.93 -11.69 -5.61
N THR A 34 0.61 -11.65 -5.80
CA THR A 34 -0.13 -12.80 -6.36
C THR A 34 0.14 -13.03 -7.85
N VAL A 35 0.59 -12.00 -8.58
CA VAL A 35 0.82 -12.06 -10.03
C VAL A 35 2.32 -12.11 -10.36
N ILE A 36 3.12 -11.32 -9.66
CA ILE A 36 4.58 -11.23 -9.76
C ILE A 36 5.15 -11.86 -8.50
N GLN A 37 5.47 -13.16 -8.57
CA GLN A 37 5.89 -13.96 -7.42
C GLN A 37 7.21 -13.47 -6.80
N ASP A 38 8.10 -12.95 -7.64
CA ASP A 38 9.42 -12.44 -7.25
C ASP A 38 9.37 -11.00 -6.70
N TYR A 39 8.18 -10.42 -6.54
CA TYR A 39 8.05 -9.07 -5.99
C TYR A 39 8.51 -9.01 -4.52
N ASP A 40 9.46 -8.11 -4.26
CA ASP A 40 9.98 -7.78 -2.95
C ASP A 40 9.97 -6.26 -2.73
N ALA A 41 9.29 -5.82 -1.66
CA ALA A 41 9.27 -4.41 -1.29
C ALA A 41 10.64 -3.87 -0.86
N GLU A 42 11.57 -4.75 -0.47
CA GLU A 42 12.93 -4.39 -0.06
C GLU A 42 13.95 -4.42 -1.21
N ASP A 43 13.54 -4.89 -2.40
CA ASP A 43 14.39 -4.88 -3.60
C ASP A 43 13.73 -4.10 -4.75
N PRO A 44 14.16 -2.84 -4.99
CA PRO A 44 13.67 -2.01 -6.10
C PRO A 44 13.74 -2.67 -7.48
N ARG A 45 14.62 -3.65 -7.69
CA ARG A 45 14.74 -4.39 -8.96
C ARG A 45 13.50 -5.21 -9.30
N THR A 46 12.76 -5.60 -8.28
CA THR A 46 11.56 -6.44 -8.41
C THR A 46 10.29 -5.63 -8.53
N TRP A 47 10.37 -4.30 -8.38
CA TRP A 47 9.20 -3.44 -8.35
C TRP A 47 8.61 -3.27 -9.74
N PRO A 48 7.30 -3.46 -9.91
CA PRO A 48 6.68 -3.20 -11.19
C PRO A 48 6.53 -1.69 -11.44
N LEU A 49 6.52 -1.33 -12.72
CA LEU A 49 6.24 0.01 -13.20
C LEU A 49 4.73 0.25 -13.33
N ILE A 50 4.22 1.24 -12.61
CA ILE A 50 2.87 1.76 -12.73
C ILE A 50 2.86 2.88 -13.78
N LYS A 51 2.29 2.61 -14.95
CA LYS A 51 2.16 3.60 -16.04
C LYS A 51 0.93 4.46 -15.92
N ASP A 52 -0.20 3.82 -15.62
CA ASP A 52 -1.49 4.50 -15.57
C ASP A 52 -2.21 4.15 -14.26
N VAL A 53 -2.89 5.15 -13.71
CA VAL A 53 -3.83 4.95 -12.62
C VAL A 53 -5.21 5.02 -13.23
N VAL A 54 -5.74 3.85 -13.59
CA VAL A 54 -7.09 3.71 -14.10
C VAL A 54 -8.03 4.41 -13.12
N GLN A 55 -8.83 5.37 -13.62
CA GLN A 55 -9.90 5.99 -12.86
C GLN A 55 -10.73 4.86 -12.23
N THR A 56 -10.75 4.81 -10.90
CA THR A 56 -11.64 3.91 -10.18
C THR A 56 -13.09 4.13 -10.67
N GLU A 57 -13.94 3.11 -10.59
CA GLU A 57 -15.34 3.14 -11.06
C GLU A 57 -16.16 4.32 -10.52
N VAL A 58 -15.70 4.93 -9.44
CA VAL A 58 -16.13 6.22 -8.93
C VAL A 58 -15.13 7.26 -9.43
N ASN A 59 -15.56 8.21 -10.29
CA ASN A 59 -14.82 9.36 -10.85
C ASN A 59 -14.19 10.28 -9.78
N TYR A 60 -13.40 9.71 -8.88
CA TYR A 60 -12.79 10.36 -7.76
C TYR A 60 -11.40 10.84 -8.20
N ASP A 61 -11.19 12.15 -8.17
CA ASP A 61 -9.92 12.75 -8.53
C ASP A 61 -8.86 12.38 -7.48
N TYR A 62 -8.11 11.32 -7.79
CA TYR A 62 -7.09 10.78 -6.91
C TYR A 62 -5.96 11.77 -6.63
N ARG A 63 -5.81 12.79 -7.48
CA ARG A 63 -4.78 13.83 -7.35
C ARG A 63 -4.92 14.62 -6.06
N GLN A 64 -6.10 14.65 -5.44
CA GLN A 64 -6.39 15.51 -4.30
C GLN A 64 -6.33 14.80 -2.94
N THR A 65 -6.29 13.47 -2.88
CA THR A 65 -6.77 12.75 -1.68
C THR A 65 -5.78 11.77 -1.06
N LYS A 66 -4.92 11.10 -1.84
CA LYS A 66 -3.99 10.09 -1.31
C LYS A 66 -2.57 10.26 -1.87
N HIS A 67 -1.56 9.91 -1.08
CA HIS A 67 -0.19 9.77 -1.56
C HIS A 67 -0.09 8.49 -2.41
N ALA A 68 0.82 8.47 -3.39
CA ALA A 68 1.11 7.25 -4.13
C ALA A 68 1.50 6.10 -3.18
N PRO A 69 1.10 4.85 -3.44
CA PRO A 69 1.63 3.71 -2.72
C PRO A 69 3.16 3.59 -2.83
N ARG A 70 3.83 3.37 -1.70
CA ARG A 70 5.30 3.22 -1.62
C ARG A 70 5.75 1.83 -2.09
N PHE A 71 7.05 1.71 -2.40
CA PHE A 71 7.72 0.47 -2.83
C PHE A 71 7.26 -0.04 -4.20
N LEU A 72 7.07 0.90 -5.12
CA LEU A 72 6.68 0.69 -6.51
C LEU A 72 7.38 1.73 -7.38
N ALA A 73 7.60 1.40 -8.65
CA ALA A 73 8.07 2.37 -9.64
C ALA A 73 6.86 3.03 -10.31
N TYR A 74 6.92 4.34 -10.54
CA TYR A 74 5.87 5.08 -11.23
C TYR A 74 6.40 5.72 -12.50
N GLU A 75 5.56 5.80 -13.53
CA GLU A 75 5.85 6.62 -14.69
C GLU A 75 6.04 8.08 -14.27
N GLN A 76 7.01 8.73 -14.92
CA GLN A 76 7.45 10.06 -14.53
C GLN A 76 6.33 11.11 -14.67
N SER A 77 5.59 11.06 -15.77
CA SER A 77 4.45 11.93 -16.06
C SER A 77 3.35 11.83 -15.00
N LEU A 78 3.15 10.64 -14.43
CA LEU A 78 2.21 10.38 -13.36
C LEU A 78 2.69 11.00 -12.04
N MET A 79 3.96 10.78 -11.67
CA MET A 79 4.52 11.34 -10.44
C MET A 79 4.58 12.87 -10.49
N GLU A 80 4.96 13.46 -11.63
CA GLU A 80 4.94 14.91 -11.85
C GLU A 80 3.53 15.48 -11.65
N ASN A 81 2.51 14.82 -12.20
CA ASN A 81 1.12 15.21 -11.99
C ASN A 81 0.73 15.16 -10.52
N LEU A 82 1.07 14.08 -9.81
CA LEU A 82 0.75 13.90 -8.39
C LEU A 82 1.41 14.97 -7.52
N VAL A 83 2.70 15.22 -7.74
CA VAL A 83 3.46 16.25 -7.01
C VAL A 83 2.92 17.65 -7.29
N THR A 84 2.49 17.93 -8.53
CA THR A 84 1.96 19.25 -8.90
C THR A 84 0.60 19.55 -8.26
N HIS A 85 -0.31 18.58 -8.24
CA HIS A 85 -1.69 18.79 -7.75
C HIS A 85 -1.81 18.67 -6.23
N ARG A 86 -0.91 17.90 -5.62
CA ARG A 86 -0.77 17.83 -4.18
C ARG A 86 0.72 17.74 -3.89
N PRO A 87 1.41 18.87 -3.63
CA PRO A 87 2.80 18.82 -3.21
C PRO A 87 2.87 17.87 -2.03
N LEU A 88 3.61 16.77 -2.21
CA LEU A 88 3.81 15.76 -1.20
C LEU A 88 4.31 16.51 0.03
N VAL A 89 3.43 16.70 1.02
CA VAL A 89 3.51 17.85 1.93
C VAL A 89 4.86 17.83 2.64
N ASN A 90 5.75 18.73 2.20
CA ASN A 90 6.87 19.25 2.94
C ASN A 90 6.30 19.95 4.18
N LYS A 91 5.96 19.20 5.23
CA LYS A 91 5.71 19.80 6.53
C LYS A 91 7.05 20.28 7.06
N VAL A 92 7.34 21.54 6.74
CA VAL A 92 8.22 22.44 7.45
C VAL A 92 7.92 22.33 8.94
N SER A 93 8.74 21.52 9.62
CA SER A 93 9.01 21.63 11.05
C SER A 93 10.53 21.63 11.16
N CYS A 94 11.11 22.81 10.94
CA CYS A 94 12.53 23.09 11.11
C CYS A 94 12.97 22.69 12.53
N ARG A 95 13.62 21.53 12.65
CA ARG A 95 14.70 21.34 13.63
C ARG A 95 16.00 21.25 12.83
N PRO A 96 17.02 22.09 13.11
CA PRO A 96 18.23 22.19 12.28
C PRO A 96 19.01 20.88 12.10
N ASN A 97 18.79 19.90 12.99
CA ASN A 97 19.48 18.61 12.95
C ASN A 97 18.72 17.49 12.20
N LEU A 98 17.54 17.78 11.60
CA LEU A 98 16.71 16.80 10.89
C LEU A 98 16.59 17.02 9.37
N ALA A 99 17.29 18.01 8.79
CA ALA A 99 17.28 18.23 7.34
C ALA A 99 17.78 16.99 6.55
N SER A 100 18.70 16.21 7.13
CA SER A 100 19.12 14.90 6.61
C SER A 100 17.99 13.86 6.58
N HIS A 101 17.01 13.92 7.49
CA HIS A 101 15.94 12.93 7.61
C HIS A 101 14.73 13.20 6.71
N GLN A 102 14.49 14.45 6.30
CA GLN A 102 13.36 14.82 5.45
C GLN A 102 13.63 14.55 3.97
N ILE A 103 14.85 14.83 3.52
CA ILE A 103 15.31 14.57 2.15
C ILE A 103 15.36 13.06 1.86
N LYS A 104 15.60 12.24 2.91
CA LYS A 104 15.57 10.77 2.86
C LYS A 104 14.18 10.19 2.60
N ALA A 105 13.07 10.86 2.92
CA ALA A 105 11.76 10.22 2.91
C ALA A 105 11.25 9.95 1.48
N MET A 106 11.39 10.94 0.59
CA MET A 106 10.93 10.83 -0.80
C MET A 106 11.78 9.84 -1.60
N PHE A 107 13.10 9.93 -1.43
CA PHE A 107 14.03 8.97 -2.01
C PHE A 107 13.85 7.56 -1.42
N ALA A 108 13.56 7.43 -0.12
CA ALA A 108 13.25 6.13 0.49
C ALA A 108 11.98 5.52 -0.08
N ASP A 109 10.95 6.32 -0.28
CA ASP A 109 9.63 5.85 -0.71
C ASP A 109 9.55 5.58 -2.23
N TYR A 110 10.24 6.40 -3.05
CA TYR A 110 10.20 6.35 -4.52
C TYR A 110 11.59 6.65 -5.16
N PRO A 111 12.60 5.78 -4.97
CA PRO A 111 13.97 5.99 -5.46
C PRO A 111 14.10 6.12 -6.99
N PHE A 112 13.14 5.58 -7.75
CA PHE A 112 13.12 5.73 -9.21
C PHE A 112 12.66 7.11 -9.67
N ASN A 113 11.78 7.78 -8.91
CA ASN A 113 11.19 9.06 -9.30
C ASN A 113 11.92 10.26 -8.71
N PHE A 114 12.57 10.08 -7.55
CA PHE A 114 13.34 11.12 -6.88
C PHE A 114 14.80 10.71 -6.76
N ASP A 115 15.69 11.70 -6.83
CA ASP A 115 17.10 11.49 -6.53
C ASP A 115 17.38 11.53 -5.03
N ARG A 116 18.63 11.32 -4.64
CA ARG A 116 19.08 11.38 -3.23
C ARG A 116 18.90 12.76 -2.58
N TYR A 117 18.66 13.81 -3.37
CA TYR A 117 18.38 15.16 -2.91
C TYR A 117 16.87 15.45 -2.81
N GLY A 118 16.03 14.48 -3.18
CA GLY A 118 14.58 14.61 -3.19
C GLY A 118 14.05 15.41 -4.38
N GLU A 119 14.89 15.64 -5.40
CA GLU A 119 14.47 16.27 -6.64
C GLU A 119 13.87 15.23 -7.59
N ILE A 120 12.86 15.65 -8.34
CA ILE A 120 12.21 14.80 -9.33
C ILE A 120 13.17 14.53 -10.49
N ARG A 121 13.39 13.27 -10.83
CA ARG A 121 14.35 12.89 -11.88
C ARG A 121 13.82 13.28 -13.27
N LYS A 122 14.74 13.54 -14.19
CA LYS A 122 14.40 13.70 -15.62
C LYS A 122 14.17 12.36 -16.33
N TYR A 123 14.90 11.34 -15.89
CA TYR A 123 14.88 10.00 -16.48
C TYR A 123 14.63 8.99 -15.38
N LEU A 124 13.75 8.04 -15.64
CA LEU A 124 13.34 7.02 -14.69
C LEU A 124 14.40 5.90 -14.67
N HIS A 125 15.44 6.11 -13.87
CA HIS A 125 16.55 5.17 -13.67
C HIS A 125 17.05 5.29 -12.23
N LEU A 126 17.61 4.20 -11.71
CA LEU A 126 18.23 4.17 -10.39
C LEU A 126 19.72 3.80 -10.53
N PRO A 127 20.63 4.79 -10.41
CA PRO A 127 22.06 4.54 -10.46
C PRO A 127 22.51 3.57 -9.37
N ALA A 128 23.48 2.72 -9.68
CA ALA A 128 24.02 1.69 -8.79
C ALA A 128 24.46 2.24 -7.42
N GLY A 129 25.15 3.39 -7.41
CA GLY A 129 25.58 4.03 -6.18
C GLY A 129 24.42 4.50 -5.30
N GLU A 130 23.34 4.99 -5.92
CA GLU A 130 22.15 5.44 -5.21
C GLU A 130 21.29 4.26 -4.73
N LEU A 131 21.24 3.16 -5.48
CA LEU A 131 20.66 1.91 -5.02
C LEU A 131 21.36 1.41 -3.75
N GLU A 132 22.69 1.45 -3.70
CA GLU A 132 23.43 1.04 -2.51
C GLU A 132 23.12 1.94 -1.30
N GLU A 133 23.06 3.26 -1.50
CA GLU A 133 22.66 4.23 -0.49
C GLU A 133 21.23 3.97 0.01
N TRP A 134 20.30 3.69 -0.90
CA TRP A 134 18.91 3.35 -0.58
C TRP A 134 18.83 2.05 0.24
N MET A 135 19.54 1.00 -0.17
CA MET A 135 19.55 -0.27 0.58
C MET A 135 20.18 -0.13 1.97
N LYS A 136 21.19 0.74 2.13
CA LYS A 136 21.77 1.07 3.45
C LYS A 136 20.76 1.82 4.31
N LEU A 137 20.00 2.74 3.72
CA LEU A 137 18.96 3.48 4.41
C LEU A 137 17.85 2.55 4.91
N MET A 138 17.34 1.65 4.05
CA MET A 138 16.26 0.74 4.41
C MET A 138 16.66 -0.28 5.47
N ARG A 139 17.89 -0.81 5.41
CA ARG A 139 18.43 -1.71 6.44
C ARG A 139 18.58 -1.07 7.82
N GLY A 140 18.78 0.25 7.90
CA GLY A 140 18.91 1.00 9.16
C GLY A 140 17.60 1.48 9.78
N THR A 141 16.47 1.35 9.07
CA THR A 141 15.18 1.98 9.46
C THR A 141 14.12 0.96 9.89
N ILE A 142 14.53 -0.23 10.35
CA ILE A 142 13.59 -1.29 10.76
C ILE A 142 13.17 -1.08 12.23
N PRO A 143 11.93 -0.63 12.53
CA PRO A 143 11.22 -1.14 13.68
C PRO A 143 10.81 -2.59 13.38
N ASP A 144 11.47 -3.49 14.10
CA ASP A 144 11.11 -4.87 14.40
C ASP A 144 9.77 -5.36 13.81
N SER A 145 9.87 -6.21 12.78
CA SER A 145 9.00 -7.36 12.47
C SER A 145 7.69 -7.49 13.28
N ARG A 146 6.75 -6.54 13.11
CA ARG A 146 5.39 -6.59 13.72
C ARG A 146 4.26 -6.26 12.73
N TYR A 147 4.50 -6.40 11.43
CA TYR A 147 3.45 -6.21 10.39
C TYR A 147 3.07 -7.47 9.62
N LEU A 148 3.40 -8.65 10.17
CA LEU A 148 2.76 -9.91 9.78
C LEU A 148 2.11 -10.49 11.04
N PRO A 149 0.77 -10.68 11.09
CA PRO A 149 0.21 -11.62 12.05
C PRO A 149 0.65 -13.01 11.62
N ASP A 150 1.68 -13.52 12.28
CA ASP A 150 2.02 -14.92 12.28
C ASP A 150 0.87 -15.67 12.97
N ILE A 151 0.19 -16.53 12.22
CA ILE A 151 -0.89 -17.36 12.73
C ILE A 151 -0.23 -18.55 13.43
N SER A 152 0.17 -18.38 14.68
CA SER A 152 0.51 -19.50 15.55
C SER A 152 0.11 -19.21 17.01
N PRO A 153 -0.59 -20.15 17.68
CA PRO A 153 -1.16 -19.89 18.99
C PRO A 153 -0.16 -20.27 20.08
N GLN A 154 0.29 -19.33 20.91
CA GLN A 154 0.44 -19.60 22.35
C GLN A 154 0.79 -18.40 23.22
N ALA A 155 0.12 -18.43 24.37
CA ALA A 155 0.60 -18.11 25.71
C ALA A 155 0.85 -16.64 26.09
N THR A 156 -0.22 -16.06 26.64
CA THR A 156 -0.26 -15.07 27.72
C THR A 156 0.96 -15.10 28.64
N GLN A 157 1.76 -14.03 28.66
CA GLN A 157 2.45 -13.58 29.88
C GLN A 157 2.46 -12.05 29.98
N ALA A 158 2.04 -11.57 31.14
CA ALA A 158 1.90 -10.17 31.51
C ALA A 158 3.25 -9.47 31.73
N PRO A 159 3.33 -8.14 31.56
CA PRO A 159 4.55 -7.39 31.83
C PRO A 159 4.73 -7.18 33.34
N LYS A 160 5.91 -7.56 33.85
CA LYS A 160 6.41 -7.16 35.16
C LYS A 160 6.95 -5.73 35.08
N ASN A 161 6.42 -4.86 35.92
CA ASN A 161 6.98 -3.55 36.23
C ASN A 161 8.37 -3.71 36.87
N ALA A 162 9.31 -2.85 36.51
CA ALA A 162 10.53 -2.63 37.27
C ALA A 162 10.84 -1.13 37.35
N ASP A 163 11.16 -0.75 38.58
CA ASP A 163 11.51 0.53 39.17
C ASP A 163 12.43 1.48 38.38
N GLY A 164 12.13 2.78 38.55
CA GLY A 164 12.98 3.64 39.37
C GLY A 164 14.17 4.32 38.71
N MET A 165 14.10 5.65 38.59
CA MET A 165 15.17 6.53 39.07
C MET A 165 14.72 7.99 39.09
N GLN A 166 14.62 8.56 40.29
CA GLN A 166 14.73 9.99 40.52
C GLN A 166 16.18 10.44 40.28
N LYS A 167 16.37 11.57 39.61
CA LYS A 167 17.43 12.52 40.00
C LYS A 167 17.14 13.93 39.48
N GLU A 168 16.95 14.82 40.44
CA GLU A 168 17.07 16.27 40.33
C GLU A 168 18.45 16.66 39.78
N ARG A 169 18.54 17.70 38.95
CA ARG A 169 19.29 18.94 39.28
C ARG A 169 19.39 19.95 38.13
N SER A 170 18.98 21.18 38.48
CA SER A 170 19.63 22.47 38.19
C SER A 170 20.09 22.81 36.76
N VAL A 171 19.36 23.77 36.20
CA VAL A 171 19.80 24.76 35.20
C VAL A 171 20.90 25.64 35.82
N PRO A 172 21.95 26.00 35.07
CA PRO A 172 22.14 27.42 34.76
C PRO A 172 22.66 27.63 33.33
N SER A 173 22.07 28.59 32.61
CA SER A 173 22.79 29.26 31.52
C SER A 173 22.60 30.75 31.66
N ASP A 174 23.66 31.40 32.15
CA ASP A 174 24.04 32.73 31.73
C ASP A 174 23.94 32.82 30.21
N THR A 175 23.37 33.90 29.69
CA THR A 175 24.02 34.88 28.80
C THR A 175 22.93 35.72 28.12
N ALA A 176 23.18 37.03 28.07
CA ALA A 176 22.53 38.05 27.24
C ALA A 176 21.34 38.81 27.86
N PHE A 177 21.64 39.93 28.52
CA PHE A 177 21.41 41.23 27.87
C PHE A 177 22.25 42.33 28.54
N LYS A 178 23.17 42.89 27.76
CA LYS A 178 23.80 44.21 28.01
C LYS A 178 22.92 45.28 27.37
N HIS A 179 23.06 46.53 27.84
CA HIS A 179 22.32 47.76 27.51
C HIS A 179 21.04 47.89 28.34
N THR A 180 20.83 48.89 29.21
CA THR A 180 21.30 50.28 29.24
C THR A 180 21.30 50.79 30.68
N THR A 181 22.44 51.21 31.20
CA THR A 181 22.54 52.10 32.36
C THR A 181 23.16 53.40 31.87
N GLU A 182 22.36 54.46 31.78
CA GLU A 182 22.75 55.87 32.01
C GLU A 182 21.66 56.79 31.47
N THR A 183 20.74 57.20 32.37
CA THR A 183 20.27 58.58 32.45
C THR A 183 19.66 58.79 33.84
N SER A 184 20.49 59.35 34.72
CA SER A 184 20.20 60.37 35.73
C SER A 184 18.72 60.75 35.88
N LEU A 185 18.13 60.55 37.05
CA LEU A 185 18.05 61.58 38.11
C LEU A 185 17.55 62.93 37.59
N ASP A 186 16.23 63.12 37.58
CA ASP A 186 15.59 64.23 38.31
C ASP A 186 14.07 64.18 38.13
N ARG A 187 13.36 63.77 39.19
CA ARG A 187 12.10 64.39 39.66
C ARG A 187 11.63 63.69 40.93
N LYS A 188 11.93 64.34 42.06
CA LYS A 188 11.23 64.15 43.32
C LYS A 188 9.77 64.63 43.19
N ALA A 189 8.93 64.00 44.02
CA ALA A 189 7.59 64.40 44.43
C ALA A 189 6.41 63.97 43.53
N SER A 190 5.40 63.38 44.20
CA SER A 190 4.06 62.99 43.71
C SER A 190 3.89 61.61 43.05
N ALA A 191 4.18 60.53 43.77
CA ALA A 191 3.57 59.22 43.47
C ALA A 191 3.40 58.28 44.70
N SER A 192 3.40 58.81 45.93
CA SER A 192 3.37 57.97 47.16
C SER A 192 2.03 57.97 47.89
N ALA A 193 0.91 58.17 47.18
CA ALA A 193 -0.42 58.15 47.81
C ALA A 193 -1.54 57.44 47.01
N MET A 194 -1.24 56.78 45.88
CA MET A 194 -2.25 56.03 45.10
C MET A 194 -1.99 54.53 44.99
N ALA A 195 -0.87 54.02 45.52
CA ALA A 195 -0.52 52.60 45.41
C ALA A 195 -1.07 51.70 46.53
N GLN A 196 -1.95 52.21 47.41
CA GLN A 196 -2.55 51.40 48.49
C GLN A 196 -4.07 51.19 48.37
N THR A 197 -4.72 51.72 47.33
CA THR A 197 -6.15 51.52 47.07
C THR A 197 -6.47 50.59 45.90
N GLU A 198 -5.48 50.08 45.16
CA GLU A 198 -5.71 49.11 44.08
C GLU A 198 -5.39 47.66 44.48
N PHE A 199 -4.70 47.43 45.61
CA PHE A 199 -4.37 46.07 46.07
C PHE A 199 -5.46 45.38 46.90
N LYS A 200 -6.66 45.99 46.99
CA LYS A 200 -7.79 45.43 47.77
C LYS A 200 -9.06 45.20 46.95
N VAL A 201 -8.97 45.26 45.62
CA VAL A 201 -10.10 44.97 44.71
C VAL A 201 -9.89 43.69 43.89
N VAL A 202 -8.68 43.11 43.86
CA VAL A 202 -8.39 41.87 43.11
C VAL A 202 -8.32 40.67 44.06
N GLN A 203 -9.34 40.44 44.88
CA GLN A 203 -9.42 39.24 45.72
C GLN A 203 -10.78 38.54 45.73
N HIS A 204 -11.72 38.96 44.88
CA HIS A 204 -13.07 38.35 44.77
C HIS A 204 -13.49 37.98 43.34
N GLN A 205 -12.55 37.79 42.40
CA GLN A 205 -12.86 37.35 41.02
C GLN A 205 -12.24 36.04 40.49
N PRO A 206 -11.49 35.19 41.24
CA PRO A 206 -10.98 33.95 40.64
C PRO A 206 -12.03 32.82 40.57
N GLU A 207 -13.00 32.76 41.49
CA GLU A 207 -13.90 31.59 41.60
C GLU A 207 -14.92 31.49 40.45
N GLY A 208 -15.59 32.60 40.10
CA GLY A 208 -16.55 32.60 38.98
C GLY A 208 -15.91 32.39 37.59
N ALA A 209 -14.65 32.78 37.42
CA ALA A 209 -13.90 32.54 36.19
C ALA A 209 -13.49 31.06 36.04
N ILE A 210 -13.16 30.39 37.14
CA ILE A 210 -12.86 28.95 37.16
C ILE A 210 -14.11 28.13 36.87
N GLU A 211 -15.26 28.48 37.46
CA GLU A 211 -16.53 27.79 37.23
C GLU A 211 -16.97 27.93 35.76
N THR A 212 -16.86 29.13 35.18
CA THR A 212 -17.14 29.36 33.76
C THR A 212 -16.20 28.57 32.83
N ALA A 213 -14.92 28.46 33.19
CA ALA A 213 -13.96 27.67 32.42
C ALA A 213 -14.27 26.16 32.51
N MET A 214 -14.69 25.68 33.68
CA MET A 214 -15.08 24.28 33.89
C MET A 214 -16.35 23.91 33.11
N ASP A 215 -17.36 24.78 33.10
CA ASP A 215 -18.57 24.60 32.30
C ASP A 215 -18.29 24.60 30.79
N THR A 216 -17.38 25.48 30.35
CA THR A 216 -16.94 25.52 28.96
C THR A 216 -16.22 24.23 28.56
N LEU A 217 -15.36 23.70 29.43
CA LEU A 217 -14.67 22.42 29.22
C LEU A 217 -15.63 21.24 29.21
N MET A 218 -16.56 21.17 30.16
CA MET A 218 -17.61 20.14 30.21
C MET A 218 -18.44 20.14 28.93
N THR A 219 -18.90 21.32 28.51
CA THR A 219 -19.70 21.47 27.29
C THR A 219 -18.92 21.06 26.05
N ALA A 220 -17.64 21.47 25.95
CA ALA A 220 -16.77 21.05 24.85
C ALA A 220 -16.52 19.54 24.85
N HIS A 221 -16.32 18.93 26.03
CA HIS A 221 -16.13 17.50 26.19
C HIS A 221 -17.38 16.72 25.78
N THR A 222 -18.57 17.11 26.23
CA THR A 222 -19.83 16.48 25.83
C THR A 222 -20.08 16.57 24.33
N ARG A 223 -19.81 17.74 23.72
CA ARG A 223 -19.92 17.91 22.26
C ARG A 223 -18.94 17.02 21.50
N SER A 224 -17.70 16.93 21.97
CA SER A 224 -16.67 16.08 21.38
C SER A 224 -17.04 14.60 21.47
N LEU A 225 -17.46 14.13 22.65
CA LEU A 225 -17.90 12.76 22.87
C LEU A 225 -19.11 12.41 22.00
N HIS A 226 -20.09 13.31 21.91
CA HIS A 226 -21.27 13.12 21.07
C HIS A 226 -20.89 13.02 19.58
N SER A 227 -20.04 13.93 19.10
CA SER A 227 -19.57 13.90 17.71
C SER A 227 -18.75 12.64 17.40
N ALA A 228 -17.87 12.23 18.31
CA ALA A 228 -17.10 10.98 18.18
C ALA A 228 -18.05 9.76 18.11
N THR A 229 -19.05 9.70 18.98
CA THR A 229 -20.04 8.61 18.99
C THR A 229 -20.84 8.56 17.69
N GLN A 230 -21.28 9.71 17.18
CA GLN A 230 -21.99 9.77 15.89
C GLN A 230 -21.10 9.30 14.74
N ARG A 231 -19.82 9.71 14.70
CA ARG A 231 -18.87 9.26 13.68
C ARG A 231 -18.65 7.75 13.74
N THR A 232 -18.47 7.18 14.93
CA THR A 232 -18.31 5.74 15.10
C THR A 232 -19.53 4.98 14.59
N ARG A 233 -20.75 5.44 14.90
CA ARG A 233 -21.97 4.83 14.36
C ARG A 233 -22.06 4.94 12.84
N ALA A 234 -21.73 6.09 12.27
CA ALA A 234 -21.74 6.28 10.82
C ALA A 234 -20.75 5.34 10.12
N LEU A 235 -19.54 5.20 10.66
CA LEU A 235 -18.54 4.25 10.14
C LEU A 235 -19.02 2.80 10.28
N GLN A 236 -19.69 2.45 11.38
CA GLN A 236 -20.21 1.10 11.56
C GLN A 236 -21.32 0.76 10.56
N LEU A 237 -22.21 1.71 10.23
CA LEU A 237 -23.20 1.54 9.16
C LEU A 237 -22.52 1.37 7.80
N LEU A 238 -21.55 2.22 7.47
CA LEU A 238 -20.81 2.13 6.21
C LEU A 238 -20.09 0.77 6.05
N VAL A 239 -19.46 0.27 7.12
CA VAL A 239 -18.79 -1.04 7.11
C VAL A 239 -19.80 -2.17 6.90
N ASN A 240 -20.97 -2.09 7.54
CA ASN A 240 -22.03 -3.08 7.34
C ASN A 240 -22.57 -3.06 5.91
N ASP A 241 -22.79 -1.89 5.32
CA ASP A 241 -23.25 -1.74 3.94
C ASP A 241 -22.23 -2.34 2.96
N HIS A 242 -20.95 -2.01 3.12
CA HIS A 242 -19.88 -2.59 2.30
C HIS A 242 -19.75 -4.11 2.47
N TYR A 243 -19.96 -4.62 3.69
CA TYR A 243 -19.96 -6.06 3.94
C TYR A 243 -21.11 -6.76 3.20
N GLN A 244 -22.32 -6.20 3.26
CA GLN A 244 -23.50 -6.74 2.57
C GLN A 244 -23.33 -6.69 1.04
N GLU A 245 -22.76 -5.61 0.49
CA GLU A 245 -22.44 -5.55 -0.93
C GLU A 245 -21.39 -6.60 -1.35
N ALA A 246 -20.35 -6.78 -0.54
CA ALA A 246 -19.33 -7.77 -0.79
C ALA A 246 -19.89 -9.21 -0.74
N GLU A 247 -20.76 -9.48 0.23
CA GLU A 247 -21.48 -10.75 0.36
C GLU A 247 -22.37 -11.01 -0.87
N GLY A 248 -23.13 -10.01 -1.32
CA GLY A 248 -23.94 -10.11 -2.54
C GLY A 248 -23.10 -10.39 -3.80
N ARG A 249 -21.95 -9.72 -3.95
CA ARG A 249 -21.03 -9.99 -5.06
C ARG A 249 -20.44 -11.40 -5.00
N ALA A 250 -20.12 -11.89 -3.79
CA ALA A 250 -19.61 -13.25 -3.61
C ALA A 250 -20.63 -14.31 -4.02
N GLN A 251 -21.90 -14.17 -3.60
CA GLN A 251 -22.98 -15.09 -3.99
C GLN A 251 -23.20 -15.12 -5.51
N VAL A 252 -23.16 -13.96 -6.18
CA VAL A 252 -23.27 -13.90 -7.65
C VAL A 252 -22.10 -14.61 -8.33
N ALA A 253 -20.87 -14.43 -7.81
CA ALA A 253 -19.70 -15.12 -8.33
C ALA A 253 -19.77 -16.63 -8.13
N GLU A 254 -20.21 -17.10 -6.96
CA GLU A 254 -20.41 -18.52 -6.66
C GLU A 254 -21.44 -19.17 -7.59
N ALA A 255 -22.58 -18.52 -7.81
CA ALA A 255 -23.60 -19.00 -8.75
C ALA A 255 -23.04 -19.10 -10.18
N LYS A 256 -22.19 -18.15 -10.60
CA LYS A 256 -21.55 -18.19 -11.92
C LYS A 256 -20.54 -19.34 -12.03
N ILE A 257 -19.76 -19.59 -10.99
CA ILE A 257 -18.83 -20.72 -10.93
C ILE A 257 -19.58 -22.05 -11.05
N GLN A 258 -20.71 -22.19 -10.35
CA GLN A 258 -21.55 -23.38 -10.43
C GLN A 258 -22.07 -23.61 -11.86
N ILE A 259 -22.62 -22.58 -12.51
CA ILE A 259 -23.11 -22.66 -13.90
C ILE A 259 -21.99 -23.06 -14.87
N LEU A 260 -20.81 -22.44 -14.74
CA LEU A 260 -19.66 -22.77 -15.59
C LEU A 260 -19.17 -24.21 -15.34
N GLY A 261 -19.20 -24.67 -14.09
CA GLY A 261 -18.89 -26.06 -13.75
C GLY A 261 -19.84 -27.06 -14.42
N GLU A 262 -21.15 -26.79 -14.40
CA GLU A 262 -22.15 -27.62 -15.08
C GLU A 262 -21.99 -27.62 -16.60
N GLN A 263 -21.57 -26.49 -17.19
CA GLN A 263 -21.30 -26.39 -18.62
C GLN A 263 -20.06 -27.21 -19.02
N LEU A 264 -18.97 -27.11 -18.25
CA LEU A 264 -17.76 -27.89 -18.48
C LEU A 264 -18.02 -29.39 -18.39
N GLU A 265 -18.82 -29.82 -17.40
CA GLU A 265 -19.17 -31.24 -17.26
C GLU A 265 -20.04 -31.75 -18.42
N ARG A 266 -20.96 -30.92 -18.93
CA ARG A 266 -21.72 -31.23 -20.15
C ARG A 266 -20.80 -31.38 -21.37
N GLN A 267 -19.92 -30.42 -21.61
CA GLN A 267 -18.96 -30.47 -22.71
C GLN A 267 -18.03 -31.69 -22.61
N ARG A 268 -17.61 -32.04 -21.39
CA ARG A 268 -16.79 -33.24 -21.15
C ARG A 268 -17.53 -34.51 -21.55
N LYS A 269 -18.81 -34.63 -21.18
CA LYS A 269 -19.65 -35.78 -21.56
C LYS A 269 -19.88 -35.87 -23.06
N GLU A 270 -20.12 -34.74 -23.72
CA GLU A 270 -20.25 -34.67 -25.18
C GLU A 270 -18.96 -35.11 -25.89
N LEU A 271 -17.82 -34.62 -25.42
CA LEU A 271 -16.50 -34.98 -25.96
C LEU A 271 -16.19 -36.48 -25.77
N GLU A 272 -16.53 -37.05 -24.62
CA GLU A 272 -16.38 -38.51 -24.39
C GLU A 272 -17.38 -39.36 -25.19
N ALA A 273 -18.56 -38.82 -25.52
CA ALA A 273 -19.50 -39.48 -26.43
C ALA A 273 -18.96 -39.46 -27.88
N ALA A 274 -18.50 -38.30 -28.35
CA ALA A 274 -17.90 -38.15 -29.67
C ALA A 274 -16.66 -39.03 -29.83
N LYS A 275 -15.78 -39.11 -28.83
CA LYS A 275 -14.63 -40.03 -28.84
C LYS A 275 -15.08 -41.48 -29.02
N ARG A 276 -16.10 -41.94 -28.28
CA ARG A 276 -16.62 -43.31 -28.41
C ARG A 276 -17.17 -43.58 -29.81
N GLU A 277 -17.91 -42.64 -30.38
CA GLU A 277 -18.42 -42.75 -31.76
C GLU A 277 -17.27 -42.81 -32.78
N THR A 278 -16.22 -42.00 -32.61
CA THR A 278 -15.05 -42.06 -33.50
C THR A 278 -14.30 -43.40 -33.40
N VAL A 279 -14.22 -44.00 -32.22
CA VAL A 279 -13.64 -45.34 -32.05
C VAL A 279 -14.50 -46.40 -32.76
N GLU A 280 -15.82 -46.37 -32.56
CA GLU A 280 -16.74 -47.34 -33.18
C GLU A 280 -16.75 -47.24 -34.71
N THR A 281 -16.75 -46.01 -35.25
CA THR A 281 -16.65 -45.77 -36.70
C THR A 281 -15.31 -46.25 -37.27
N ASN A 282 -14.20 -46.00 -36.57
CA ASN A 282 -12.88 -46.52 -36.96
C ASN A 282 -12.84 -48.05 -36.96
N GLU A 283 -13.42 -48.71 -35.96
CA GLU A 283 -13.54 -50.17 -35.91
C GLU A 283 -14.34 -50.72 -37.11
N LYS A 284 -15.45 -50.07 -37.47
CA LYS A 284 -16.24 -50.42 -38.65
C LYS A 284 -15.45 -50.26 -39.94
N ILE A 285 -14.68 -49.18 -40.09
CA ILE A 285 -13.82 -48.93 -41.27
C ILE A 285 -12.77 -50.04 -41.38
N ILE A 286 -12.08 -50.37 -40.29
CA ILE A 286 -11.07 -51.45 -40.26
C ILE A 286 -11.71 -52.79 -40.64
N TRP A 287 -12.91 -53.07 -40.13
CA TRP A 287 -13.64 -54.30 -40.45
C TRP A 287 -14.00 -54.38 -41.95
N VAL A 288 -14.54 -53.31 -42.54
CA VAL A 288 -14.85 -53.24 -43.98
C VAL A 288 -13.57 -53.42 -44.81
N TRP A 289 -12.49 -52.73 -44.43
CA TRP A 289 -11.21 -52.81 -45.14
C TRP A 289 -10.67 -54.25 -45.17
N ASN A 290 -10.73 -54.97 -44.04
CA ASN A 290 -10.33 -56.37 -43.96
C ASN A 290 -11.18 -57.30 -44.86
N ILE A 291 -12.47 -57.00 -45.05
CA ILE A 291 -13.33 -57.77 -45.97
C ILE A 291 -12.94 -57.52 -47.42
N VAL A 292 -12.74 -56.26 -47.80
CA VAL A 292 -12.32 -55.89 -49.16
C VAL A 292 -10.99 -56.56 -49.50
N GLN A 293 -10.01 -56.53 -48.60
CA GLN A 293 -8.71 -57.17 -48.81
C GLN A 293 -8.83 -58.69 -49.04
N ARG A 294 -9.69 -59.38 -48.28
CA ARG A 294 -9.94 -60.82 -48.48
C ARG A 294 -10.58 -61.14 -49.83
N LEU A 295 -11.44 -60.27 -50.33
CA LEU A 295 -12.08 -60.42 -51.65
C LEU A 295 -11.07 -60.23 -52.79
N ASP A 296 -10.16 -59.25 -52.66
CA ASP A 296 -9.08 -59.02 -53.63
C ASP A 296 -8.11 -60.21 -53.69
N ASP A 297 -7.73 -60.76 -52.53
CA ASP A 297 -6.84 -61.93 -52.45
C ASP A 297 -7.50 -63.21 -53.02
N GLY A 298 -8.82 -63.38 -52.81
CA GLY A 298 -9.59 -64.50 -53.36
C GLY A 298 -9.73 -64.46 -54.89
N SER A 299 -9.88 -63.25 -55.45
CA SER A 299 -9.96 -63.00 -56.89
C SER A 299 -8.69 -63.39 -57.66
N ALA A 300 -7.52 -63.41 -57.01
CA ALA A 300 -6.24 -63.72 -57.66
C ALA A 300 -6.00 -65.25 -57.79
N SER A 301 -6.66 -66.06 -56.96
CA SER A 301 -6.48 -67.52 -56.91
C SER A 301 -7.22 -68.28 -58.03
N GLU A 302 -8.36 -67.75 -58.50
CA GLU A 302 -9.26 -68.49 -59.39
C GLU A 302 -8.92 -68.39 -60.90
N LYS A 303 -7.94 -67.56 -61.28
CA LYS A 303 -7.51 -67.39 -62.69
C LYS A 303 -6.39 -68.32 -63.18
N LYS A 304 -5.94 -69.30 -62.38
CA LYS A 304 -4.80 -70.18 -62.74
C LYS A 304 -5.14 -71.58 -63.28
N SER A 305 -6.41 -71.95 -63.43
CA SER A 305 -6.79 -73.33 -63.79
C SER A 305 -7.44 -73.54 -65.16
N ILE A 306 -7.28 -72.62 -66.13
CA ILE A 306 -7.70 -72.87 -67.52
C ILE A 306 -6.45 -72.90 -68.40
N LYS A 307 -5.68 -73.98 -68.31
CA LYS A 307 -4.84 -74.44 -69.42
C LYS A 307 -5.71 -75.39 -70.24
N VAL A 308 -6.17 -74.87 -71.38
CA VAL A 308 -6.80 -75.65 -72.45
C VAL A 308 -5.73 -76.56 -73.03
N GLU A 309 -5.95 -77.88 -72.98
CA GLU A 309 -5.22 -78.85 -73.78
C GLU A 309 -5.65 -78.71 -75.25
N GLU A 310 -4.69 -78.40 -76.11
CA GLU A 310 -4.64 -78.80 -77.52
C GLU A 310 -3.25 -79.41 -77.78
#